data_AF-A0A3N7CKY4-F1
#
_entry.id   AF-A0A3N7CKY4-F1
#
_cell.length_a   1.000
_cell.length_b   1.000
_cell.length_c   1.000
_cell.angle_alpha   90.00
_cell.angle_beta   90.00
_cell.angle_gamma   90.00
#
_symmetry.space_group_name_H-M   'P 1'
#
loop_
_entity.id
_entity.type
_entity.pdbx_description
1 polymer ?
#
loop_
_entity_poly.entity_id
_entity_poly.type
_entity_poly.pdbx_seq_one_letter_code
_entity_poly.pdbx_strand_id
1 'polypeptide(L)'
;MRVLICAGRHYADTKKSRQVLDAYHRLRPVQVLIHGGNQFLGSDVEEWARELGIDVVRYPPNWQRHGKQAERQRNHFMLTDSRPDVVIALPGGEDTSELVCQAKASGISVLTVES
;
A
#
# COMPACT_ATOMS: atom_id res chain seq x y z
N MET A 1 -0.59 -5.70 -13.66
CA MET A 1 -1.39 -4.82 -12.79
C MET A 1 -0.52 -4.21 -11.71
N ARG A 2 -0.77 -2.94 -11.38
CA ARG A 2 -0.11 -2.14 -10.34
C ARG A 2 -0.98 -2.14 -9.09
N VAL A 3 -0.48 -2.71 -8.00
CA VAL A 3 -1.19 -2.85 -6.73
C VAL A 3 -0.53 -1.96 -5.70
N LEU A 4 -1.30 -1.07 -5.08
CA LEU A 4 -0.85 -0.32 -3.91
C LEU A 4 -1.35 -1.00 -2.64
N ILE A 5 -0.43 -1.37 -1.75
CA ILE A 5 -0.76 -1.88 -0.41
C ILE A 5 -0.49 -0.83 0.66
N CYS A 6 -1.47 -0.61 1.54
CA CYS A 6 -1.35 0.31 2.67
C CYS A 6 -1.95 -0.29 3.93
N ALA A 7 -1.45 0.15 5.09
CA ALA A 7 -1.91 -0.28 6.40
C ALA A 7 -1.66 0.83 7.42
N GLY A 8 -2.24 0.71 8.62
CA GLY A 8 -1.96 1.61 9.74
C GLY A 8 -0.47 1.61 10.13
N ARG A 9 0.00 2.70 10.72
CA ARG A 9 1.43 2.90 11.07
C ARG A 9 2.03 1.75 11.89
N HIS A 10 1.24 1.12 12.76
CA HIS A 10 1.66 0.03 13.64
C HIS A 10 1.15 -1.34 13.19
N TYR A 11 0.63 -1.46 11.97
CA TYR A 11 0.18 -2.74 11.45
C TYR A 11 1.36 -3.70 11.29
N ALA A 12 1.31 -4.85 11.96
CA ALA A 12 2.41 -5.81 12.03
C ALA A 12 1.99 -7.25 11.67
N ASP A 13 0.75 -7.49 11.22
CA ASP A 13 0.32 -8.82 10.78
C ASP A 13 0.78 -9.08 9.34
N THR A 14 2.08 -9.40 9.23
CA THR A 14 2.77 -9.64 7.96
C THR A 14 2.29 -10.92 7.30
N LYS A 15 1.93 -11.94 8.08
CA LYS A 15 1.31 -13.19 7.57
C LYS A 15 0.01 -12.89 6.84
N LYS A 16 -0.90 -12.12 7.44
CA LYS A 16 -2.16 -11.73 6.80
C LYS A 16 -1.91 -10.91 5.54
N SER A 17 -0.93 -10.00 5.56
CA SER A 17 -0.60 -9.18 4.39
C SER A 17 -0.14 -10.04 3.19
N ARG A 18 0.74 -11.02 3.42
CA ARG A 18 1.17 -11.96 2.38
C ARG A 18 0.01 -12.81 1.89
N GLN A 19 -0.84 -13.33 2.78
CA GLN A 19 -2.01 -14.12 2.40
C GLN A 19 -2.96 -13.35 1.47
N VAL A 20 -3.18 -12.06 1.75
CA VAL A 20 -4.02 -11.20 0.91
C VAL A 20 -3.37 -10.96 -0.45
N LEU A 21 -2.07 -10.66 -0.47
CA LEU A 21 -1.31 -10.47 -1.72
C LEU A 21 -1.29 -11.74 -2.57
N ASP A 22 -1.06 -12.90 -1.96
CA ASP A 22 -1.10 -14.21 -2.63
C ASP A 22 -2.48 -14.51 -3.21
N ALA A 23 -3.53 -14.31 -2.43
CA ALA A 23 -4.90 -14.52 -2.89
C ALA A 23 -5.24 -13.60 -4.05
N TYR A 24 -4.84 -12.33 -3.98
CA TYR A 24 -5.07 -11.37 -5.04
C TYR A 24 -4.26 -11.72 -6.29
N HIS A 25 -2.97 -12.02 -6.16
CA HIS A 25 -2.08 -12.35 -7.27
C HIS A 25 -2.55 -13.57 -8.06
N ARG A 26 -3.06 -14.61 -7.37
CA ARG A 26 -3.64 -15.79 -8.04
C ARG A 26 -4.86 -15.45 -8.91
N LEU A 27 -5.67 -14.49 -8.49
CA LEU A 27 -6.86 -14.07 -9.23
C LEU A 27 -6.50 -13.10 -10.36
N ARG A 28 -5.58 -12.17 -10.08
CA ARG A 28 -5.11 -11.17 -11.03
C ARG A 28 -3.61 -10.90 -10.82
N PRO A 29 -2.75 -11.36 -11.75
CA PRO A 29 -1.30 -11.23 -11.60
C PRO A 29 -0.84 -9.80 -11.36
N VAL A 30 -0.16 -9.62 -10.23
CA VAL A 30 0.52 -8.38 -9.84
C VAL A 30 1.84 -8.29 -10.58
N GLN A 31 2.12 -7.14 -11.18
CA GLN A 31 3.38 -6.85 -11.87
C GLN A 31 4.20 -5.80 -11.13
N VAL A 32 3.52 -4.88 -10.45
CA VAL A 32 4.15 -3.83 -9.65
C VAL A 32 3.45 -3.74 -8.30
N LEU A 33 4.23 -3.83 -7.22
CA LEU A 33 3.78 -3.58 -5.86
C LEU A 33 4.24 -2.18 -5.42
N ILE A 34 3.29 -1.38 -4.96
CA ILE A 34 3.50 -0.01 -4.49
C ILE A 34 3.21 0.04 -2.99
N HIS A 35 4.06 0.67 -2.19
CA HIS A 35 3.80 0.84 -0.77
C HIS A 35 4.50 2.08 -0.18
N GLY A 36 4.02 2.50 0.98
CA GLY A 36 4.46 3.71 1.69
C GLY A 36 5.74 3.59 2.51
N GLY A 37 6.45 2.46 2.45
CA GLY A 37 7.61 2.22 3.31
C GLY A 37 7.26 2.11 4.81
N ASN A 38 6.10 1.55 5.16
CA ASN A 38 5.76 1.25 6.55
C ASN A 38 6.83 0.34 7.16
N GLN A 39 7.35 0.69 8.35
CA GLN A 39 8.47 -0.01 8.98
C GLN A 39 8.17 -1.48 9.31
N PHE A 40 6.93 -1.80 9.69
CA PHE A 40 6.53 -3.14 10.13
C PHE A 40 6.04 -4.02 8.98
N LEU A 41 5.48 -3.41 7.93
CA LEU A 41 4.93 -4.12 6.77
C LEU A 41 5.92 -4.20 5.59
N GLY A 42 6.79 -3.19 5.44
CA GLY A 42 7.56 -2.95 4.22
C GLY A 42 8.45 -4.12 3.83
N SER A 43 9.28 -4.62 4.76
CA SER A 43 10.21 -5.70 4.47
C SER A 43 9.51 -6.97 3.97
N ASP A 44 8.37 -7.33 4.58
CA ASP A 44 7.65 -8.56 4.24
C ASP A 44 6.97 -8.51 2.87
N VAL A 45 6.36 -7.38 2.52
CA VAL A 45 5.68 -7.26 1.22
C VAL A 45 6.69 -7.12 0.07
N GLU A 46 7.86 -6.53 0.34
CA GLU A 46 8.96 -6.48 -0.62
C GLU A 46 9.61 -7.83 -0.84
N GLU A 47 9.80 -8.62 0.23
CA GLU A 47 10.31 -9.97 0.11
C GLU A 47 9.34 -10.86 -0.69
N TRP A 48 8.04 -10.78 -0.41
CA TRP A 48 7.01 -11.43 -1.21
C TRP A 48 7.09 -11.05 -2.69
N ALA A 49 7.25 -9.75 -2.99
CA ALA A 49 7.37 -9.29 -4.36
C ALA A 49 8.64 -9.85 -5.04
N ARG A 50 9.77 -9.85 -4.33
CA ARG A 50 11.05 -10.39 -4.81
C ARG A 50 10.97 -11.88 -5.09
N GLU A 51 10.34 -12.67 -4.22
CA GLU A 51 10.13 -14.12 -4.39
C GLU A 51 9.39 -14.46 -5.70
N LEU A 52 8.50 -13.56 -6.14
CA LEU A 52 7.67 -13.73 -7.33
C LEU A 52 8.15 -12.93 -8.55
N GLY A 53 9.28 -12.23 -8.46
CA GLY A 53 9.80 -11.39 -9.55
C GLY A 53 8.90 -10.18 -9.88
N ILE A 54 8.21 -9.65 -8.89
CA ILE A 54 7.33 -8.47 -8.99
C ILE A 54 8.14 -7.20 -8.72
N ASP A 55 7.98 -6.18 -9.56
CA ASP A 55 8.65 -4.89 -9.38
C ASP A 55 8.11 -4.15 -8.13
N VAL A 56 8.98 -3.45 -7.41
CA VAL A 56 8.61 -2.70 -6.21
C VAL A 56 8.82 -1.21 -6.42
N VAL A 57 7.82 -0.41 -6.03
CA VAL A 57 7.95 1.06 -5.93
C VAL A 57 7.65 1.50 -4.50
N ARG A 58 8.67 2.07 -3.85
CA ARG A 58 8.58 2.54 -2.46
C ARG A 58 8.44 4.05 -2.40
N TYR A 59 7.47 4.53 -1.61
CA TYR A 59 7.27 5.95 -1.34
C TYR A 59 7.50 6.25 0.15
N PRO A 60 8.75 6.46 0.60
CA PRO A 60 9.01 6.82 1.98
C PRO A 60 8.50 8.24 2.30
N PRO A 61 7.88 8.47 3.46
CA PRO A 61 7.47 9.82 3.87
C PRO A 61 8.68 10.74 4.11
N ASN A 62 8.64 11.95 3.54
CA ASN A 62 9.68 12.96 3.77
C ASN A 62 9.38 13.78 5.04
N TRP A 63 9.77 13.22 6.18
CA TRP A 63 9.60 13.83 7.50
C TRP A 63 10.33 15.15 7.67
N GLN A 64 11.53 15.27 7.09
CA GLN A 64 12.35 16.48 7.18
C GLN A 64 11.64 17.68 6.56
N ARG A 65 10.96 17.48 5.42
CA ARG A 65 10.27 18.55 4.70
C ARG A 65 8.87 18.83 5.23
N HIS A 66 8.11 17.78 5.57
CA HIS A 66 6.66 17.90 5.81
C HIS A 66 6.24 17.66 7.25
N GLY A 67 7.17 17.31 8.14
CA GLY A 67 6.90 17.05 9.56
C GLY A 67 5.75 16.07 9.75
N LYS A 68 4.80 16.40 10.63
CA LYS A 68 3.64 15.55 10.95
C LYS A 68 2.75 15.21 9.74
N GLN A 69 2.82 16.00 8.67
CA GLN A 69 2.01 15.80 7.46
C GLN A 69 2.71 14.92 6.40
N ALA A 70 3.93 14.43 6.69
CA ALA A 70 4.74 13.71 5.70
C ALA A 70 4.06 12.46 5.14
N GLU A 71 3.40 11.67 5.99
CA GLU A 71 2.68 10.47 5.54
C GLU A 71 1.45 10.83 4.69
N ARG A 72 0.68 11.83 5.09
CA ARG A 72 -0.48 12.31 4.33
C ARG A 72 -0.09 12.86 2.96
N GLN A 73 0.93 13.72 2.90
CA GLN A 73 1.44 14.25 1.62
C GLN A 73 2.02 13.14 0.74
N ARG A 74 2.74 12.19 1.35
CA ARG A 74 3.21 11.00 0.64
C ARG A 74 2.05 10.17 0.13
N ASN A 75 0.97 9.94 0.89
CA ASN A 75 -0.19 9.17 0.45
C ASN A 75 -0.80 9.76 -0.83
N HIS A 76 -1.00 11.08 -0.84
CA HIS A 76 -1.53 11.80 -1.99
C HIS A 76 -0.60 11.69 -3.22
N PHE A 77 0.68 11.96 -3.02
CA PHE A 77 1.68 11.84 -4.09
C PHE A 77 1.80 10.42 -4.61
N MET A 78 1.84 9.42 -3.72
CA MET A 78 1.91 8.00 -4.05
C MET A 78 0.72 7.57 -4.91
N LEU A 79 -0.51 7.96 -4.59
CA LEU A 79 -1.68 7.64 -5.40
C LEU A 79 -1.59 8.22 -6.82
N THR A 80 -1.17 9.48 -6.93
CA THR A 80 -1.15 10.22 -8.20
C THR A 80 0.01 9.83 -9.11
N ASP A 81 1.21 9.71 -8.54
CA ASP A 81 2.44 9.38 -9.26
C ASP A 81 2.48 7.91 -9.67
N SER A 82 2.13 7.00 -8.75
CA SER A 82 2.23 5.56 -9.01
C SER A 82 1.11 5.00 -9.87
N ARG A 83 -0.03 5.70 -9.98
CA ARG A 83 -1.22 5.31 -10.76
C ARG A 83 -1.59 3.83 -10.56
N PRO A 84 -1.97 3.42 -9.33
CA PRO A 84 -2.32 2.05 -9.07
C PRO A 84 -3.67 1.70 -9.71
N ASP A 85 -3.78 0.47 -10.20
CA ASP A 85 -5.05 -0.06 -10.72
C ASP A 85 -6.00 -0.42 -9.56
N VAL A 86 -5.42 -0.81 -8.42
CA VAL A 86 -6.12 -1.19 -7.20
C VAL A 86 -5.34 -0.79 -5.95
N VAL A 87 -6.08 -0.42 -4.91
CA VAL A 87 -5.58 -0.26 -3.55
C VAL A 87 -6.05 -1.44 -2.69
N ILE A 88 -5.12 -2.13 -2.03
CA ILE A 88 -5.39 -3.08 -0.96
C ILE A 88 -5.13 -2.35 0.37
N ALA A 89 -6.18 -2.06 1.11
CA ALA A 89 -6.13 -1.40 2.39
C ALA A 89 -6.30 -2.42 3.53
N LEU A 90 -5.20 -2.68 4.23
CA LEU A 90 -5.18 -3.43 5.48
C LEU A 90 -5.65 -2.54 6.65
N PRO A 91 -6.01 -3.14 7.81
CA PRO A 91 -6.43 -2.39 8.99
C PRO A 91 -5.52 -1.20 9.32
N GLY A 92 -6.14 -0.05 9.57
CA GLY A 92 -5.45 1.20 9.81
C GLY A 92 -6.38 2.30 10.31
N GLY A 93 -5.79 3.45 10.63
CA GLY A 93 -6.50 4.60 11.20
C GLY A 93 -6.94 5.62 10.15
N GLU A 94 -6.98 6.88 10.57
CA GLU A 94 -7.44 8.02 9.76
C GLU A 94 -6.66 8.16 8.45
N ASP A 95 -5.33 8.10 8.47
CA ASP A 95 -4.51 8.26 7.26
C ASP A 95 -4.77 7.16 6.22
N THR A 96 -5.03 5.93 6.66
CA THR A 96 -5.41 4.81 5.77
C THR A 96 -6.80 5.04 5.20
N SER A 97 -7.76 5.46 6.04
CA SER A 97 -9.13 5.75 5.63
C SER A 97 -9.17 6.89 4.61
N GLU A 98 -8.37 7.93 4.80
CA GLU A 98 -8.28 9.05 3.87
C GLU A 98 -7.67 8.64 2.54
N LEU A 99 -6.62 7.81 2.53
CA LEU A 99 -6.07 7.24 1.29
C LEU A 99 -7.14 6.44 0.54
N VAL A 100 -7.93 5.62 1.24
CA VAL A 100 -9.05 4.85 0.65
C VAL A 100 -10.09 5.78 0.04
N CYS A 101 -10.49 6.84 0.74
CA CYS A 101 -11.44 7.83 0.23
C CYS A 101 -10.90 8.52 -1.03
N GLN A 102 -9.63 8.93 -1.04
CA GLN A 102 -8.98 9.56 -2.20
C GLN A 102 -8.89 8.62 -3.40
N ALA A 103 -8.56 7.34 -3.17
CA ALA A 103 -8.53 6.33 -4.21
C ALA A 103 -9.91 6.13 -4.86
N LYS A 104 -10.95 5.94 -4.04
CA LYS A 104 -12.33 5.81 -4.51
C LYS A 104 -12.80 7.05 -5.28
N ALA A 105 -12.52 8.24 -4.77
CA ALA A 105 -12.86 9.51 -5.43
C ALA A 105 -12.15 9.66 -6.79
N SER A 106 -10.99 9.04 -6.96
CA SER A 106 -10.22 9.02 -8.21
C SER A 106 -10.61 7.86 -9.14
N GLY A 107 -11.65 7.09 -8.82
CA GLY A 107 -12.10 5.94 -9.61
C GLY A 107 -11.19 4.71 -9.51
N ILE A 108 -10.26 4.67 -8.55
CA ILE A 108 -9.37 3.54 -8.33
C ILE A 108 -10.12 2.49 -7.50
N SER A 109 -10.01 1.22 -7.91
CA SER A 109 -10.63 0.11 -7.19
C SER A 109 -10.00 -0.06 -5.81
N VAL A 110 -10.81 -0.30 -4.78
CA VAL A 110 -10.30 -0.50 -3.41
C VAL A 110 -10.81 -1.81 -2.83
N LEU A 111 -9.89 -2.61 -2.30
CA LEU A 111 -10.17 -3.78 -1.46
C LEU A 111 -9.77 -3.45 -0.02
N THR A 112 -10.75 -3.34 0.86
CA THR A 112 -10.51 -3.17 2.30
C THR A 112 -10.52 -4.54 2.98
N VAL A 113 -9.52 -4.79 3.82
CA VAL A 113 -9.42 -6.00 4.66
C VAL A 113 -9.80 -5.60 6.07
N GLU A 114 -10.86 -6.24 6.59
CA GLU A 114 -11.32 -6.02 7.96
C GLU A 114 -10.45 -6.81 8.95
N SER A 115 -10.42 -6.32 10.19
CA SER A 115 -9.70 -6.90 11.33
C SER A 115 -10.28 -8.24 11.76
#